data_AF-A0A5E5QJU0-F1
#
_entry.id   AF-A0A5E5QJU0-F1
#
_cell.length_a   1.000
_cell.length_b   1.000
_cell.length_c   1.000
_cell.angle_alpha   90.00
_cell.angle_beta   90.00
_cell.angle_gamma   90.00
#
_symmetry.space_group_name_H-M   'P 1'
#
loop_
_entity.id
_entity.type
_entity.pdbx_description
1 polymer ?
#
loop_
_entity_poly.entity_id
_entity_poly.type
_entity_poly.pdbx_seq_one_letter_code
_entity_poly.pdbx_strand_id
1 'polypeptide(L)' 'MERFFRSLKTERLNYQSFANHYEVVQNVESYIYFYNYKRIHSAIGYLTPAQKMAELEKVA' A
#
# COMPACT_ATOMS: atom_id res chain seq x y z
N MET A 1 0.87 2.72 -14.72
CA MET A 1 -0.01 1.98 -13.79
C MET A 1 0.84 1.42 -12.67
N GLU A 2 0.56 1.82 -11.45
CA GLU A 2 1.26 1.31 -10.28
C GLU A 2 0.79 -0.11 -9.94
N ARG A 3 1.69 -0.98 -9.46
CA ARG A 3 1.39 -2.39 -9.15
C ARG A 3 1.75 -2.66 -7.70
N PHE A 4 0.73 -2.84 -6.85
CA PHE A 4 0.88 -3.06 -5.41
C PHE A 4 2.02 -4.04 -5.05
N PHE A 5 1.99 -5.27 -5.57
CA PHE A 5 3.01 -6.28 -5.23
C PHE A 5 4.42 -5.91 -5.70
N ARG A 6 4.55 -5.20 -6.81
CA ARG A 6 5.86 -4.73 -7.29
C ARG A 6 6.40 -3.69 -6.31
N SER A 7 5.57 -2.70 -5.96
CA SER A 7 5.90 -1.64 -5.01
C SER A 7 6.26 -2.19 -3.63
N LEU A 8 5.46 -3.11 -3.07
CA LEU A 8 5.75 -3.79 -1.80
C LEU A 8 7.12 -4.47 -1.82
N LYS A 9 7.41 -5.25 -2.88
CA LYS A 9 8.70 -5.93 -3.01
C LYS A 9 9.86 -4.94 -3.09
N THR A 10 9.77 -3.94 -3.96
CA THR A 10 10.88 -2.99 -4.18
C THR A 10 11.11 -2.03 -3.02
N GLU A 11 10.06 -1.62 -2.32
CA GLU A 11 10.17 -0.58 -1.27
C GLU A 11 10.39 -1.15 0.12
N ARG A 12 10.03 -2.42 0.36
CA ARG A 12 10.09 -3.03 1.69
C ARG A 12 10.83 -4.36 1.72
N LEU A 13 10.52 -5.29 0.82
CA LEU A 13 10.98 -6.68 1.01
C LEU A 13 12.36 -6.96 0.44
N ASN A 14 12.71 -6.40 -0.72
CA ASN A 14 13.93 -6.76 -1.44
C ASN A 14 15.23 -6.34 -0.74
N TYR A 15 15.16 -5.35 0.16
CA TYR A 15 16.33 -4.77 0.82
C TYR A 15 16.34 -4.99 2.33
N GLN A 16 15.40 -5.80 2.85
CA GLN A 16 15.31 -6.13 4.28
C GLN A 16 15.54 -7.63 4.51
N SER A 17 16.25 -7.95 5.57
CA SER A 17 16.32 -9.31 6.12
C SER A 17 15.47 -9.35 7.38
N PHE A 18 14.75 -10.46 7.57
CA PHE A 18 13.85 -10.66 8.69
C PHE A 18 14.32 -11.88 9.48
N ALA A 19 14.33 -11.82 10.80
CA ALA A 19 14.79 -12.92 11.63
C ALA A 19 13.75 -14.05 11.71
N ASN A 20 12.47 -13.71 11.54
CA ASN A 20 11.37 -14.68 11.55
C ASN A 20 10.18 -14.22 10.70
N HIS A 21 9.22 -15.12 10.50
CA HIS A 21 8.03 -14.85 9.71
C HIS A 21 7.14 -13.75 10.30
N TYR A 22 7.07 -13.62 11.63
CA TYR A 22 6.24 -12.62 12.28
C TYR A 22 6.68 -11.19 11.93
N GLU A 23 7.99 -10.93 11.86
CA GLU A 23 8.49 -9.62 11.44
C GLU A 23 8.11 -9.28 9.99
N VAL A 24 8.10 -10.27 9.08
CA VAL A 24 7.66 -10.07 7.69
C VAL A 24 6.18 -9.67 7.67
N VAL A 25 5.34 -10.37 8.44
CA VAL A 25 3.90 -10.07 8.52
C VAL A 25 3.68 -8.64 9.00
N GLN A 26 4.32 -8.24 10.11
CA GLN A 26 4.19 -6.88 10.65
C GLN A 26 4.64 -5.81 9.65
N ASN A 27 5.72 -6.07 8.89
CA ASN A 27 6.20 -5.14 7.88
C ASN A 27 5.21 -5.00 6.71
N VAL A 28 4.64 -6.12 6.24
CA VAL A 28 3.64 -6.14 5.17
C VAL A 28 2.35 -5.44 5.60
N GLU A 29 1.86 -5.70 6.82
CA GLU A 29 0.67 -5.04 7.37
C GLU A 29 0.86 -3.52 7.47
N SER A 30 2.02 -3.09 7.97
CA SER A 30 2.40 -1.67 8.02
C SER A 30 2.45 -1.04 6.62
N TYR A 31 2.97 -1.77 5.63
CA TYR A 31 2.98 -1.29 4.24
C TYR A 31 1.59 -1.20 3.63
N ILE A 32 0.71 -2.17 3.89
CA ILE A 32 -0.69 -2.14 3.42
C ILE A 32 -1.40 -0.91 3.98
N TYR A 33 -1.22 -0.62 5.27
CA TYR A 33 -1.78 0.59 5.88
C TYR A 33 -1.25 1.86 5.22
N PHE A 34 0.07 1.96 5.02
CA PHE A 34 0.67 3.09 4.29
C PHE A 34 0.11 3.22 2.86
N TYR A 35 0.02 2.11 2.12
CA TYR A 35 -0.46 2.08 0.75
C TYR A 35 -1.90 2.58 0.64
N ASN A 36 -2.79 2.10 1.51
CA ASN A 36 -4.21 2.43 1.46
C ASN A 36 -4.55 3.83 1.99
N TYR A 37 -3.82 4.31 3.01
CA TYR A 37 -4.22 5.52 3.74
C TYR A 37 -3.28 6.70 3.60
N LYS A 38 -2.05 6.52 3.09
CA LYS A 38 -1.03 7.58 3.04
C LYS A 38 -0.43 7.79 1.65
N ARG A 39 -0.33 6.74 0.84
CA ARG A 39 0.24 6.83 -0.52
C ARG A 39 -0.78 7.47 -1.47
N ILE A 40 -0.36 8.53 -2.14
CA ILE A 40 -1.12 9.18 -3.21
C ILE A 40 -0.77 8.54 -4.56
N HIS A 41 -1.77 8.37 -5.41
CA HIS A 41 -1.58 7.77 -6.74
C HIS A 41 -2.10 8.69 -7.83
N SER A 42 -1.23 9.07 -8.76
CA SER A 42 -1.59 9.93 -9.89
C SER A 42 -2.70 9.34 -10.76
N ALA A 43 -2.77 8.01 -10.87
CA ALA A 43 -3.78 7.31 -11.66
C ALA A 43 -5.22 7.45 -11.13
N ILE A 44 -5.39 7.80 -9.84
CA ILE A 44 -6.70 8.04 -9.21
C ILE A 44 -6.83 9.48 -8.72
N GLY A 45 -6.20 10.43 -9.42
CA GLY A 45 -6.36 11.86 -9.15
C GLY A 45 -5.57 12.35 -7.93
N TYR A 46 -4.41 11.75 -7.65
CA TYR A 46 -3.58 12.09 -6.48
C TYR A 46 -4.27 11.85 -5.13
N LEU A 47 -5.24 10.95 -5.10
CA LEU A 47 -5.89 10.47 -3.90
C LEU A 47 -5.23 9.20 -3.37
N THR A 48 -5.47 8.89 -2.10
CA THR A 48 -5.18 7.57 -1.55
C THR A 48 -6.25 6.57 -1.98
N PRO A 49 -5.96 5.26 -1.99
CA PRO A 49 -6.95 4.23 -2.31
C PRO A 49 -8.20 4.32 -1.42
N ALA A 50 -8.02 4.56 -0.11
CA ALA A 50 -9.13 4.73 0.83
C ALA A 50 -9.98 5.98 0.51
N GLN A 51 -9.34 7.11 0.17
CA GLN A 51 -10.08 8.31 -0.25
C GLN A 51 -10.88 8.04 -1.53
N LYS A 52 -10.28 7.36 -2.51
CA LYS A 52 -10.97 7.06 -3.76
C LYS A 52 -12.15 6.11 -3.56
N MET A 53 -12.01 5.11 -2.69
CA MET A 53 -13.10 4.21 -2.32
C MET A 53 -14.26 4.99 -1.68
N ALA A 54 -13.97 5.87 -0.72
CA ALA A 54 -14.98 6.70 -0.07
C ALA A 54 -15.70 7.66 -1.04
N GLU A 55 -15.03 8.13 -2.11
CA GLU A 55 -15.71 8.89 -3.17
C GLU A 55 -16.68 8.04 -3.98
N LEU A 56 -16.30 6.79 -4.30
CA LEU A 56 -17.16 5.88 -5.06
C LEU A 56 -18.40 5.47 -4.26
N GLU A 57 -18.26 5.29 -2.95
CA GLU A 57 -19.39 4.98 -2.04
C GLU A 57 -20.41 6.13 -1.95
N LYS A 58 -19.98 7.39 -2.11
CA LYS A 58 -20.91 8.54 -2.11
C LYS A 58 -21.74 8.67 -3.37
N VAL A 59 -21.31 8.02 -4.46
CA VAL A 59 -21.95 8.08 -5.78
C VAL A 59 -22.85 6.86 -6.03
N ALA A 60 -22.74 5.83 -5.19
CA ALA A 60 -23.58 4.63 -5.18
C ALA A 60 -24.89 4.86 -4.40
#